data_AF-A0A8B8ME58-F1
#
_entry.id   AF-A0A8B8ME58-F1
#
_cell.length_a   1.000
_cell.length_b   1.000
_cell.length_c   1.000
_cell.angle_alpha   90.00
_cell.angle_beta   90.00
_cell.angle_gamma   90.00
#
_symmetry.space_group_name_H-M   'P 1'
#
loop_
_entity.id
_entity.type
_entity.pdbx_description
1 polymer ?
#
loop_
_entity_poly.entity_id
_entity_poly.type
_entity_poly.pdbx_seq_one_letter_code
_entity_poly.pdbx_strand_id
1 'polypeptide(L)'
;MEHVGKLICSNLGARMDSEPKRWRILADVLYDLGTGLEVFSPLCPQLFLQMAGLGNFAKGMAVVAARATRLPIYSSFAKEGNLSDLFAKGEAISTLFNVVGIGVGIQLASTICTSMQGKLIVGPLLSIIHIYCVSEEMRATPINTLNPQRTAMIVADFLKTGNVSSPADLRYQEDLLFPQRLVKDAGNVRVGRALHKVIKPSRFVELKQVLPGEKFLLNGENGCIDMVLEHDAIGEDALKGWLVAAYAVQIKKSSPEISTSALVKAYEKMNEVFPVFLKELQSKGWHTDRFLDGTGSRFAL
;
A
#
# COMPACT_ATOMS: atom_id res chain seq x y z
N MET A 1 -20.11 17.74 7.63
CA MET A 1 -19.70 16.34 7.40
C MET A 1 -18.30 16.20 6.82
N GLU A 2 -17.83 17.13 5.98
CA GLU A 2 -16.47 17.09 5.40
C GLU A 2 -15.35 16.97 6.46
N HIS A 3 -15.37 17.81 7.51
CA HIS A 3 -14.37 17.75 8.58
C HIS A 3 -14.37 16.42 9.35
N VAL A 4 -15.53 15.78 9.49
CA VAL A 4 -15.65 14.45 10.11
C VAL A 4 -14.99 13.41 9.20
N GLY A 5 -15.23 13.48 7.89
CA GLY A 5 -14.53 12.64 6.91
C GLY A 5 -13.02 12.81 6.99
N LYS A 6 -12.53 14.05 7.09
CA LYS A 6 -11.10 14.34 7.25
C LYS A 6 -10.51 13.69 8.50
N LEU A 7 -11.18 13.82 9.65
CA LEU A 7 -10.74 13.28 10.94
C LEU A 7 -10.70 11.75 10.95
N ILE A 8 -11.71 11.09 10.36
CA ILE A 8 -11.72 9.62 10.29
C ILE A 8 -10.60 9.15 9.36
N CYS A 9 -10.41 9.82 8.23
CA CYS A 9 -9.41 9.45 7.24
C CYS A 9 -7.98 9.66 7.75
N SER A 10 -7.72 10.68 8.57
CA SER A 10 -6.37 10.93 9.12
C SER A 10 -5.85 9.79 10.01
N ASN A 11 -6.73 9.03 10.65
CA ASN A 11 -6.35 7.85 11.44
C ASN A 11 -5.85 6.67 10.58
N LEU A 12 -5.92 6.79 9.26
CA LEU A 12 -5.52 5.75 8.30
C LEU A 12 -4.19 6.08 7.60
N GLY A 13 -3.48 7.12 8.05
CA GLY A 13 -2.22 7.59 7.44
C GLY A 13 -1.18 6.49 7.24
N ALA A 14 -0.91 5.66 8.26
CA ALA A 14 0.02 4.55 8.13
C ALA A 14 -0.35 3.57 6.99
N ARG A 15 -1.65 3.31 6.78
CA ARG A 15 -2.13 2.47 5.68
C ARG A 15 -1.95 3.16 4.32
N MET A 16 -2.08 4.49 4.27
CA MET A 16 -1.85 5.28 3.06
C MET A 16 -0.38 5.30 2.68
N ASP A 17 0.52 5.41 3.66
CA ASP A 17 1.96 5.33 3.41
C ASP A 17 2.38 3.94 2.92
N SER A 18 1.80 2.88 3.49
CA SER A 18 2.05 1.49 3.08
C SER A 18 1.55 1.17 1.67
N GLU A 19 0.33 1.62 1.34
CA GLU A 19 -0.36 1.30 0.08
C GLU A 19 -0.76 2.55 -0.73
N PRO A 20 0.18 3.43 -1.13
CA PRO A 20 -0.13 4.75 -1.66
C PRO A 20 -0.90 4.70 -2.99
N LYS A 21 -0.57 3.73 -3.87
CA LYS A 21 -1.26 3.52 -5.15
C LYS A 21 -2.76 3.25 -4.96
N ARG A 22 -3.08 2.31 -4.07
CA ARG A 22 -4.46 1.93 -3.76
C ARG A 22 -5.23 3.08 -3.12
N TRP A 23 -4.62 3.76 -2.16
CA TRP A 23 -5.26 4.87 -1.47
C TRP A 23 -5.47 6.08 -2.38
N ARG A 24 -4.62 6.29 -3.40
CA ARG A 24 -4.87 7.31 -4.41
C ARG A 24 -6.12 6.96 -5.24
N ILE A 25 -6.20 5.74 -5.78
CA ILE A 25 -7.39 5.30 -6.53
C ILE A 25 -8.65 5.41 -5.68
N LEU A 26 -8.59 4.97 -4.41
CA LEU A 26 -9.72 5.06 -3.49
C LEU A 26 -10.12 6.51 -3.22
N ALA A 27 -9.16 7.42 -3.11
CA ALA A 27 -9.42 8.84 -2.93
C ALA A 27 -10.25 9.39 -4.11
N ASP A 28 -9.81 9.11 -5.33
CA ASP A 28 -10.47 9.60 -6.55
C ASP A 28 -11.86 8.95 -6.73
N VAL A 29 -12.01 7.66 -6.42
CA VAL A 29 -13.33 6.99 -6.38
C VAL A 29 -14.27 7.65 -5.37
N LEU A 30 -13.80 7.92 -4.14
CA LEU A 30 -14.61 8.57 -3.12
C LEU A 30 -14.99 10.01 -3.50
N TYR A 31 -14.09 10.71 -4.18
CA TYR A 31 -14.35 12.07 -4.67
C TYR A 31 -15.44 12.08 -5.74
N ASP A 32 -15.35 11.17 -6.71
CA ASP A 32 -16.33 11.02 -7.78
C ASP A 32 -17.69 10.59 -7.25
N LEU A 33 -17.74 9.63 -6.32
CA LEU A 33 -18.98 9.23 -5.65
C LEU A 33 -19.59 10.40 -4.88
N GLY A 34 -18.78 11.17 -4.16
CA GLY A 34 -19.25 12.34 -3.42
C GLY A 34 -19.83 13.42 -4.33
N THR A 35 -19.17 13.66 -5.46
CA THR A 35 -19.66 14.58 -6.52
C THR A 35 -20.93 14.05 -7.17
N GLY A 36 -21.00 12.74 -7.43
CA GLY A 36 -22.19 12.08 -7.95
C GLY A 36 -23.41 12.29 -7.04
N LEU A 37 -23.26 12.08 -5.72
CA LEU A 37 -24.33 12.30 -4.75
C LEU A 37 -24.90 13.73 -4.81
N GLU A 38 -24.04 14.74 -5.01
CA GLU A 38 -24.47 16.13 -5.17
C GLU A 38 -25.21 16.35 -6.50
N VAL A 39 -24.73 15.75 -7.59
CA VAL A 39 -25.41 15.79 -8.90
C VAL A 39 -26.78 15.10 -8.86
N PHE A 40 -26.91 13.99 -8.13
CA PHE A 40 -28.17 13.25 -7.96
C PHE A 40 -29.14 13.93 -7.00
N SER A 41 -28.66 14.77 -6.07
CA SER A 41 -29.47 15.35 -5.00
C SER A 41 -30.77 16.04 -5.44
N PRO A 42 -30.87 16.73 -6.60
CA PRO A 42 -32.12 17.36 -7.03
C PRO A 42 -33.22 16.36 -7.42
N LEU A 43 -32.88 15.09 -7.70
CA LEU A 43 -33.86 14.04 -7.99
C LEU A 43 -34.53 13.48 -6.72
N CYS A 44 -33.95 13.75 -5.55
CA CYS A 44 -34.46 13.29 -4.26
C CYS A 44 -34.47 14.47 -3.28
N PRO A 45 -35.30 15.51 -3.51
CA PRO A 45 -35.30 16.73 -2.70
C PRO A 45 -35.55 16.46 -1.21
N GLN A 46 -36.34 15.44 -0.89
CA GLN A 46 -36.61 14.98 0.49
C GLN A 46 -35.38 14.39 1.20
N LEU A 47 -34.37 13.94 0.44
CA LEU A 47 -33.10 13.42 0.95
C LEU A 47 -31.93 14.37 0.69
N PHE A 48 -32.19 15.60 0.27
CA PHE A 48 -31.15 16.54 -0.16
C PHE A 48 -30.05 16.70 0.90
N LEU A 49 -30.42 16.89 2.16
CA LEU A 49 -29.47 17.08 3.25
C LEU A 49 -28.59 15.84 3.47
N GLN A 50 -29.16 14.65 3.38
CA GLN A 50 -28.45 13.38 3.53
C GLN A 50 -27.49 13.15 2.37
N MET A 51 -27.94 13.40 1.13
CA MET A 51 -27.12 13.26 -0.07
C MET A 51 -25.96 14.24 -0.08
N ALA A 52 -26.22 15.53 0.18
CA ALA A 52 -25.19 16.56 0.28
C ALA A 52 -24.24 16.31 1.47
N GLY A 53 -24.77 15.86 2.61
CA GLY A 53 -23.99 15.52 3.80
C GLY A 53 -23.03 14.35 3.55
N LEU A 54 -23.52 13.27 2.95
CA LEU A 54 -22.72 12.10 2.59
C LEU A 54 -21.72 12.41 1.46
N GLY A 55 -22.12 13.23 0.49
CA GLY A 55 -21.23 13.69 -0.59
C GLY A 55 -20.04 14.47 -0.05
N ASN A 56 -20.28 15.43 0.85
CA ASN A 56 -19.21 16.18 1.50
C ASN A 56 -18.38 15.34 2.47
N PHE A 57 -18.99 14.35 3.14
CA PHE A 57 -18.24 13.37 3.94
C PHE A 57 -17.22 12.60 3.08
N ALA A 58 -17.67 12.02 1.96
CA ALA A 58 -16.84 11.26 1.04
C ALA A 58 -15.70 12.11 0.44
N LYS A 59 -16.02 13.33 -0.02
CA LYS A 59 -15.00 14.29 -0.50
C LYS A 59 -14.00 14.67 0.58
N GLY A 60 -14.44 14.83 1.83
CA GLY A 60 -13.56 15.08 2.97
C GLY A 60 -12.53 13.96 3.19
N MET A 61 -12.94 12.69 3.07
CA MET A 61 -12.03 11.56 3.12
C MET A 61 -11.09 11.52 1.91
N ALA A 62 -11.64 11.70 0.71
CA ALA A 62 -10.88 11.71 -0.54
C ALA A 62 -9.73 12.72 -0.52
N VAL A 63 -9.99 13.96 -0.09
CA VAL A 63 -8.97 15.02 -0.03
C VAL A 63 -7.82 14.64 0.91
N VAL A 64 -8.09 14.00 2.04
CA VAL A 64 -7.04 13.57 2.98
C VAL A 64 -6.21 12.44 2.36
N ALA A 65 -6.86 11.42 1.80
CA ALA A 65 -6.17 10.30 1.16
C ALA A 65 -5.32 10.75 -0.04
N ALA A 66 -5.84 11.62 -0.91
CA ALA A 66 -5.11 12.17 -2.05
C ALA A 66 -3.87 12.98 -1.62
N ARG A 67 -3.99 13.77 -0.53
CA ARG A 67 -2.86 14.54 0.02
C ARG A 67 -1.81 13.64 0.67
N ALA A 68 -2.24 12.68 1.50
CA ALA A 68 -1.34 11.77 2.20
C ALA A 68 -0.50 10.93 1.21
N THR A 69 -1.11 10.48 0.11
CA THR A 69 -0.43 9.66 -0.90
C THR A 69 0.48 10.46 -1.84
N ARG A 70 0.39 11.80 -1.87
CA ARG A 70 1.18 12.62 -2.79
C ARG A 70 2.67 12.53 -2.52
N LEU A 71 3.10 12.63 -1.27
CA LEU A 71 4.52 12.54 -0.90
C LEU A 71 5.16 11.21 -1.30
N PRO A 72 4.63 10.02 -0.90
CA PRO A 72 5.24 8.75 -1.27
C PRO A 72 5.24 8.49 -2.78
N ILE A 73 4.25 9.01 -3.52
CA ILE A 73 4.23 8.92 -4.99
C ILE A 73 5.35 9.78 -5.59
N TYR A 74 5.43 11.07 -5.23
CA TYR A 74 6.43 11.99 -5.79
C TYR A 74 7.86 11.59 -5.39
N SER A 75 8.05 11.09 -4.15
CA SER A 75 9.37 10.62 -3.70
C SER A 75 9.87 9.43 -4.51
N SER A 76 8.98 8.59 -5.06
CA SER A 76 9.38 7.47 -5.91
C SER A 76 9.98 7.89 -7.25
N PHE A 77 9.67 9.11 -7.71
CA PHE A 77 10.23 9.70 -8.93
C PHE A 77 11.43 10.61 -8.64
N ALA A 78 11.68 10.94 -7.38
CA ALA A 78 12.75 11.85 -7.00
C ALA A 78 14.12 11.23 -7.24
N LYS A 79 15.02 12.04 -7.79
CA LYS A 79 16.42 11.73 -8.04
C LYS A 79 17.27 12.91 -7.58
N GLU A 80 18.43 12.63 -7.01
CA GLU A 80 19.41 13.68 -6.64
C GLU A 80 18.82 14.78 -5.75
N GLY A 81 17.85 14.45 -4.89
CA GLY A 81 17.21 15.42 -3.98
C GLY A 81 16.23 16.39 -4.64
N ASN A 82 15.85 16.20 -5.90
CA ASN A 82 14.97 17.10 -6.67
C ASN A 82 13.47 17.05 -6.29
N LEU A 83 13.12 16.59 -5.09
CA LEU A 83 11.73 16.37 -4.69
C LEU A 83 10.89 17.64 -4.79
N SER A 84 11.42 18.78 -4.34
CA SER A 84 10.72 20.08 -4.40
C SER A 84 10.45 20.54 -5.84
N ASP A 85 11.36 20.27 -6.78
CA ASP A 85 11.17 20.59 -8.21
C ASP A 85 10.06 19.73 -8.83
N LEU A 86 10.03 18.43 -8.52
CA LEU A 86 8.93 17.56 -8.92
C LEU A 86 7.59 18.06 -8.39
N PHE A 87 7.52 18.45 -7.11
CA PHE A 87 6.30 19.00 -6.51
C PHE A 87 5.83 20.26 -7.22
N ALA A 88 6.73 21.22 -7.46
CA ALA A 88 6.40 22.49 -8.12
C ALA A 88 5.89 22.25 -9.56
N LYS A 89 6.57 21.40 -10.33
CA LYS A 89 6.15 21.06 -11.70
C LYS A 89 4.83 20.31 -11.72
N GLY A 90 4.65 19.34 -10.84
CA GLY A 90 3.41 18.58 -10.73
C GLY A 90 2.22 19.46 -10.33
N GLU A 91 2.43 20.43 -9.43
CA GLU A 91 1.42 21.42 -9.07
C GLU A 91 1.08 22.34 -10.25
N ALA A 92 2.08 22.89 -10.94
CA ALA A 92 1.86 23.75 -12.10
C ALA A 92 1.08 23.03 -13.22
N ILE A 93 1.43 21.78 -13.52
CA ILE A 93 0.72 20.94 -14.49
C ILE A 93 -0.72 20.68 -14.02
N SER A 94 -0.91 20.32 -12.75
CA SER A 94 -2.24 20.11 -12.18
C SER A 94 -3.12 21.36 -12.27
N THR A 95 -2.58 22.54 -11.97
CA THR A 95 -3.29 23.82 -12.10
C THR A 95 -3.68 24.10 -13.55
N LEU A 96 -2.76 23.92 -14.51
CA LEU A 96 -3.04 24.12 -15.93
C LEU A 96 -4.19 23.23 -16.40
N PHE A 97 -4.14 21.93 -16.11
CA PHE A 97 -5.19 21.01 -16.51
C PHE A 97 -6.50 21.23 -15.75
N ASN A 98 -6.47 21.75 -14.52
CA ASN A 98 -7.68 22.17 -13.82
C ASN A 98 -8.37 23.34 -14.54
N VAL A 99 -7.61 24.33 -15.02
CA VAL A 99 -8.17 25.44 -15.82
C VAL A 99 -8.78 24.93 -17.13
N VAL A 100 -8.08 24.05 -17.84
CA VAL A 100 -8.60 23.41 -19.06
C VAL A 100 -9.88 22.63 -18.76
N GLY A 101 -9.88 21.83 -17.69
CA GLY A 101 -11.02 21.03 -17.24
C GLY A 101 -12.24 21.88 -16.89
N ILE A 102 -12.05 23.03 -16.22
CA ILE A 102 -13.12 23.99 -15.96
C ILE A 102 -13.69 24.54 -17.26
N GLY A 103 -12.85 24.92 -18.23
CA GLY A 103 -13.30 25.39 -19.54
C GLY A 103 -14.18 24.36 -20.27
N VAL A 104 -13.72 23.11 -20.34
CA VAL A 104 -14.49 21.99 -20.91
C VAL A 104 -15.78 21.75 -20.11
N GLY A 105 -15.71 21.79 -18.78
CA GLY A 105 -16.84 21.61 -17.88
C GLY A 105 -17.94 22.67 -18.08
N ILE A 106 -17.56 23.95 -18.24
CA ILE A 106 -18.49 25.04 -18.55
C ILE A 106 -19.17 24.78 -19.90
N GLN A 107 -18.40 24.43 -20.94
CA GLN A 107 -18.95 24.14 -22.26
C GLN A 107 -19.96 22.98 -22.22
N LEU A 108 -19.65 21.90 -21.48
CA LEU A 108 -20.57 20.78 -21.27
C LEU A 108 -21.83 21.21 -20.49
N ALA A 109 -21.66 22.01 -19.43
CA ALA A 109 -22.75 22.54 -18.62
C ALA A 109 -23.71 23.42 -19.44
N SER A 110 -23.20 24.23 -20.36
CA SER A 110 -24.01 25.08 -21.24
C SER A 110 -24.62 24.35 -22.45
N THR A 111 -24.27 23.09 -22.67
CA THR A 111 -24.75 22.29 -23.82
C THR A 111 -25.52 21.06 -23.35
N ILE A 112 -24.89 19.88 -23.34
CA ILE A 112 -25.52 18.58 -23.08
C ILE A 112 -26.01 18.49 -21.63
N CYS A 113 -25.25 19.04 -20.69
CA CYS A 113 -25.55 18.99 -19.26
C CYS A 113 -26.52 20.09 -18.78
N THR A 114 -27.19 20.80 -19.69
CA THR A 114 -28.34 21.66 -19.34
C THR A 114 -29.50 20.84 -18.80
N SER A 115 -29.74 19.67 -19.40
CA SER A 115 -30.73 18.70 -18.95
C SER A 115 -30.21 17.79 -17.84
N MET A 116 -31.10 17.31 -16.97
CA MET A 116 -30.73 16.33 -15.94
C MET A 116 -30.28 15.01 -16.58
N GLN A 117 -30.96 14.53 -17.62
CA GLN A 117 -30.56 13.32 -18.34
C GLN A 117 -29.13 13.42 -18.89
N GLY A 118 -28.75 14.58 -19.45
CA GLY A 118 -27.39 14.82 -19.92
C GLY A 118 -26.36 14.70 -18.79
N LYS A 119 -26.62 15.30 -17.62
CA LYS A 119 -25.76 15.16 -16.43
C LYS A 119 -25.59 13.71 -15.99
N LEU A 120 -26.69 12.95 -16.01
CA LEU A 120 -26.72 11.53 -15.62
C LEU A 120 -25.98 10.60 -16.58
N ILE A 121 -25.77 11.02 -17.83
CA ILE A 121 -24.99 10.26 -18.81
C ILE A 121 -23.53 10.71 -18.78
N VAL A 122 -23.28 12.02 -18.90
CA VAL A 122 -21.94 12.60 -19.00
C VAL A 122 -21.15 12.43 -17.71
N GLY A 123 -21.77 12.64 -16.54
CA GLY A 123 -21.11 12.55 -15.24
C GLY A 123 -20.49 11.16 -14.98
N PRO A 124 -21.27 10.07 -15.01
CA PRO A 124 -20.74 8.72 -14.84
C PRO A 124 -19.71 8.33 -15.90
N LEU A 125 -19.89 8.76 -17.16
CA LEU A 125 -18.92 8.49 -18.23
C LEU A 125 -17.57 9.15 -17.94
N LEU A 126 -17.57 10.42 -17.55
CA LEU A 126 -16.35 11.14 -17.16
C LEU A 126 -15.71 10.51 -15.92
N SER A 127 -16.52 10.09 -14.95
CA SER A 127 -16.01 9.39 -13.75
C SER A 127 -15.34 8.06 -14.10
N ILE A 128 -15.93 7.24 -14.99
CA ILE A 128 -15.30 5.99 -15.45
C ILE A 128 -13.95 6.26 -16.13
N ILE A 129 -13.89 7.26 -17.02
CA ILE A 129 -12.65 7.65 -17.69
C ILE A 129 -11.60 8.13 -16.67
N HIS A 130 -12.02 8.97 -15.72
CA HIS A 130 -11.17 9.49 -14.67
C HIS A 130 -10.54 8.37 -13.83
N ILE A 131 -11.36 7.46 -13.29
CA ILE A 131 -10.88 6.34 -12.48
C ILE A 131 -9.99 5.39 -13.28
N TYR A 132 -10.29 5.17 -14.57
CA TYR A 132 -9.42 4.39 -15.45
C TYR A 132 -8.05 5.04 -15.62
N CYS A 133 -7.99 6.34 -15.93
CA CYS A 133 -6.74 7.07 -16.08
C CYS A 133 -5.90 7.07 -14.79
N VAL A 134 -6.52 7.30 -13.64
CA VAL A 134 -5.85 7.24 -12.33
C VAL A 134 -5.33 5.82 -12.05
N SER A 135 -6.10 4.79 -12.41
CA SER A 135 -5.68 3.41 -12.23
C SER A 135 -4.44 3.09 -13.06
N GLU A 136 -4.38 3.53 -14.32
CA GLU A 136 -3.20 3.36 -15.17
C GLU A 136 -2.01 4.20 -14.69
N GLU A 137 -2.23 5.44 -14.21
CA GLU A 137 -1.20 6.28 -13.57
C GLU A 137 -0.56 5.56 -12.38
N MET A 138 -1.40 5.00 -11.49
CA MET A 138 -0.92 4.30 -10.29
C MET A 138 -0.24 2.98 -10.62
N ARG A 139 -0.71 2.23 -11.64
CA ARG A 139 -0.03 1.02 -12.13
C ARG A 139 1.35 1.34 -12.70
N ALA A 140 1.52 2.49 -13.36
CA ALA A 140 2.79 2.92 -13.93
C ALA A 140 3.77 3.54 -12.92
N THR A 141 3.34 3.83 -11.69
CA THR A 141 4.18 4.47 -10.67
C THR A 141 5.17 3.48 -10.04
N PRO A 142 6.50 3.71 -10.06
CA PRO A 142 7.50 2.76 -9.54
C PRO A 142 7.81 3.00 -8.05
N ILE A 143 6.86 2.67 -7.16
CA ILE A 143 7.06 2.85 -5.70
C ILE A 143 8.24 2.00 -5.21
N ASN A 144 9.22 2.65 -4.59
CA ASN A 144 10.50 2.07 -4.19
C ASN A 144 10.64 1.83 -2.67
N THR A 145 9.56 2.01 -1.90
CA THR A 145 9.50 1.70 -0.47
C THR A 145 8.95 0.29 -0.24
N LEU A 146 9.45 -0.39 0.79
CA LEU A 146 8.99 -1.74 1.12
C LEU A 146 7.65 -1.71 1.87
N ASN A 147 6.71 -2.55 1.43
CA ASN A 147 5.47 -2.88 2.11
C ASN A 147 5.29 -4.42 2.08
N PRO A 148 4.29 -5.00 2.78
CA PRO A 148 4.12 -6.45 2.81
C PRO A 148 4.05 -7.11 1.43
N GLN A 149 3.32 -6.50 0.48
CA GLN A 149 3.14 -7.06 -0.86
C GLN A 149 4.41 -7.01 -1.70
N ARG A 150 5.04 -5.83 -1.82
CA ARG A 150 6.29 -5.62 -2.58
C ARG A 150 7.42 -6.46 -2.00
N THR A 151 7.56 -6.52 -0.67
CA THR A 151 8.55 -7.39 -0.02
C THR A 151 8.33 -8.85 -0.35
N ALA A 152 7.08 -9.34 -0.30
CA ALA A 152 6.77 -10.73 -0.64
C ALA A 152 7.06 -11.04 -2.12
N MET A 153 6.78 -10.12 -3.04
CA MET A 153 7.08 -10.29 -4.46
C MET A 153 8.59 -10.33 -4.73
N ILE A 154 9.35 -9.39 -4.15
CA ILE A 154 10.82 -9.36 -4.20
C ILE A 154 11.42 -10.69 -3.74
N VAL A 155 10.96 -11.18 -2.59
CA VAL A 155 11.48 -12.42 -1.97
C VAL A 155 11.12 -13.62 -2.84
N ALA A 156 9.90 -13.69 -3.37
CA ALA A 156 9.50 -14.74 -4.29
C ALA A 156 10.35 -14.77 -5.57
N ASP A 157 10.62 -13.60 -6.16
CA ASP A 157 11.44 -13.49 -7.38
C ASP A 157 12.89 -13.92 -7.11
N PHE A 158 13.46 -13.48 -6.00
CA PHE A 158 14.81 -13.86 -5.58
C PHE A 158 14.94 -15.36 -5.36
N LEU A 159 13.99 -15.98 -4.65
CA LEU A 159 14.02 -17.41 -4.38
C LEU A 159 13.82 -18.27 -5.63
N LYS A 160 13.14 -17.75 -6.66
CA LYS A 160 12.91 -18.46 -7.93
C LYS A 160 14.06 -18.29 -8.92
N THR A 161 14.61 -17.09 -9.02
CA THR A 161 15.52 -16.71 -10.12
C THR A 161 16.95 -16.41 -9.66
N GLY A 162 17.17 -16.19 -8.37
CA GLY A 162 18.42 -15.69 -7.81
C GLY A 162 18.63 -14.18 -8.03
N ASN A 163 17.71 -13.49 -8.69
CA ASN A 163 17.80 -12.06 -8.99
C ASN A 163 16.66 -11.28 -8.33
N VAL A 164 16.86 -9.97 -8.15
CA VAL A 164 15.88 -9.06 -7.57
C VAL A 164 15.31 -8.12 -8.63
N SER A 165 13.98 -8.08 -8.71
CA SER A 165 13.23 -7.14 -9.56
C SER A 165 13.34 -5.71 -9.04
N SER A 166 13.50 -4.73 -9.95
CA SER A 166 13.50 -3.31 -9.58
C SER A 166 12.06 -2.80 -9.31
N PRO A 167 11.89 -1.62 -8.67
CA PRO A 167 10.58 -0.99 -8.54
C PRO A 167 9.89 -0.79 -9.90
N ALA A 168 10.68 -0.53 -10.95
CA ALA A 168 10.19 -0.36 -12.31
C ALA A 168 9.65 -1.68 -12.90
N ASP A 169 10.27 -2.82 -12.56
CA ASP A 169 9.86 -4.14 -13.06
C ASP A 169 8.59 -4.63 -12.33
N LEU A 170 8.47 -4.35 -11.03
CA LEU A 170 7.35 -4.80 -10.21
C LEU A 170 6.08 -3.93 -10.32
N ARG A 171 6.17 -2.69 -10.82
CA ARG A 171 5.09 -1.70 -10.73
C ARG A 171 3.72 -2.17 -11.26
N TYR A 172 3.71 -2.99 -12.30
CA TYR A 172 2.49 -3.53 -12.94
C TYR A 172 2.02 -4.86 -12.36
N GLN A 173 2.82 -5.49 -11.49
CA GLN A 173 2.52 -6.78 -10.89
C GLN A 173 1.82 -6.64 -9.53
N GLU A 174 1.81 -5.44 -8.94
CA GLU A 174 1.09 -5.15 -7.70
C GLU A 174 -0.44 -5.29 -7.90
N ASP A 175 -1.08 -6.03 -7.01
CA ASP A 175 -2.54 -6.12 -6.91
C ASP A 175 -3.08 -4.92 -6.11
N LEU A 176 -3.61 -3.93 -6.82
CA LEU A 176 -4.13 -2.70 -6.22
C LEU A 176 -5.51 -2.87 -5.55
N LEU A 177 -6.25 -3.93 -5.89
CA LEU A 177 -7.58 -4.20 -5.35
C LEU A 177 -7.49 -4.99 -4.04
N PHE A 178 -6.63 -6.02 -4.02
CA PHE A 178 -6.50 -6.97 -2.91
C PHE A 178 -5.03 -7.12 -2.45
N PRO A 179 -4.43 -6.10 -1.82
CA PRO A 179 -3.01 -6.12 -1.42
C PRO A 179 -2.69 -7.15 -0.32
N GLN A 180 -3.70 -7.69 0.37
CA GLN A 180 -3.53 -8.72 1.40
C GLN A 180 -3.36 -10.13 0.83
N ARG A 181 -3.32 -10.29 -0.49
CA ARG A 181 -3.13 -11.60 -1.10
C ARG A 181 -1.73 -12.12 -0.77
N LEU A 182 -1.69 -13.20 0.01
CA LEU A 182 -0.45 -13.84 0.41
C LEU A 182 0.27 -14.46 -0.79
N VAL A 183 1.58 -14.22 -0.86
CA VAL A 183 2.45 -14.81 -1.87
C VAL A 183 3.00 -16.13 -1.32
N LYS A 184 2.50 -17.24 -1.86
CA LYS A 184 2.88 -18.61 -1.43
C LYS A 184 4.37 -18.86 -1.54
N ASP A 185 4.96 -18.39 -2.64
CA ASP A 185 6.38 -18.57 -2.92
C ASP A 185 7.30 -17.75 -1.98
N ALA A 186 6.73 -16.81 -1.23
CA ALA A 186 7.41 -16.02 -0.20
C ALA A 186 6.92 -16.37 1.22
N GLY A 187 6.49 -17.61 1.44
CA GLY A 187 6.22 -18.14 2.78
C GLY A 187 4.86 -17.79 3.39
N ASN A 188 3.92 -17.20 2.63
CA ASN A 188 2.59 -16.80 3.13
C ASN A 188 2.65 -15.93 4.40
N VAL A 189 3.53 -14.93 4.39
CA VAL A 189 3.77 -14.08 5.56
C VAL A 189 2.65 -13.05 5.76
N ARG A 190 2.11 -12.98 6.98
CA ARG A 190 1.19 -11.96 7.46
C ARG A 190 1.93 -11.04 8.43
N VAL A 191 1.72 -9.74 8.31
CA VAL A 191 2.31 -8.74 9.22
C VAL A 191 1.21 -7.91 9.86
N GLY A 192 1.50 -7.31 11.00
CA GLY A 192 0.61 -6.33 11.61
C GLY A 192 -0.35 -6.88 12.63
N ARG A 193 -0.13 -8.11 13.10
CA ARG A 193 -0.90 -8.71 14.20
C ARG A 193 -0.18 -8.46 15.53
N ALA A 194 -0.95 -8.14 16.56
CA ALA A 194 -0.41 -7.92 17.90
C ALA A 194 0.27 -9.18 18.46
N LEU A 195 1.44 -9.01 19.09
CA LEU A 195 2.28 -10.10 19.61
C LEU A 195 1.49 -11.11 20.47
N HIS A 196 0.68 -10.63 21.42
CA HIS A 196 -0.10 -11.47 22.33
C HIS A 196 -1.17 -12.32 21.63
N LYS A 197 -1.59 -11.96 20.40
CA LYS A 197 -2.55 -12.75 19.60
C LYS A 197 -1.87 -13.83 18.78
N VAL A 198 -0.55 -13.74 18.60
CA VAL A 198 0.21 -14.57 17.67
C VAL A 198 1.15 -15.51 18.41
N ILE A 199 1.81 -15.05 19.47
CA ILE A 199 2.88 -15.77 20.15
C ILE A 199 2.53 -15.96 21.63
N LYS A 200 2.52 -17.22 22.07
CA LYS A 200 2.38 -17.58 23.50
C LYS A 200 3.67 -17.24 24.26
N PRO A 201 3.61 -16.88 25.55
CA PRO A 201 4.81 -16.52 26.33
C PRO A 201 5.92 -17.58 26.34
N SER A 202 5.57 -18.87 26.40
CA SER A 202 6.55 -19.96 26.33
C SER A 202 7.30 -20.00 25.00
N ARG A 203 6.56 -19.83 23.89
CA ARG A 203 7.12 -19.81 22.54
C ARG A 203 7.94 -18.55 22.27
N PHE A 204 7.59 -17.43 22.91
CA PHE A 204 8.34 -16.18 22.79
C PHE A 204 9.79 -16.33 23.27
N VAL A 205 9.99 -16.93 24.44
CA VAL A 205 11.33 -17.18 24.99
C VAL A 205 12.15 -18.08 24.07
N GLU A 206 11.53 -19.15 23.55
CA GLU A 206 12.17 -20.06 22.61
C GLU A 206 12.58 -19.37 21.30
N LEU A 207 11.69 -18.58 20.70
CA LEU A 207 11.99 -17.86 19.45
C LEU A 207 13.11 -16.83 19.62
N LYS A 208 13.19 -16.17 20.79
CA LYS A 208 14.29 -15.26 21.12
C LYS A 208 15.64 -15.96 21.29
N GLN A 209 15.65 -17.21 21.71
CA GLN A 209 16.87 -18.03 21.75
C GLN A 209 17.32 -18.45 20.34
N VAL A 210 16.36 -18.70 19.44
CA VAL A 210 16.62 -19.20 18.08
C VAL A 210 17.04 -18.10 17.11
N LEU A 211 16.48 -16.90 17.27
CA LEU A 211 16.78 -15.71 16.46
C LEU A 211 17.44 -14.64 17.34
N PRO A 212 18.67 -14.88 17.82
CA PRO A 212 19.33 -13.96 18.73
C PRO A 212 19.68 -12.65 18.00
N GLY A 213 19.26 -11.52 18.57
CA GLY A 213 19.59 -10.19 18.06
C GLY A 213 18.73 -9.72 16.88
N GLU A 214 17.80 -10.53 16.38
CA GLU A 214 16.88 -10.12 15.33
C GLU A 214 15.65 -9.38 15.88
N LYS A 215 15.23 -8.35 15.16
CA LYS A 215 14.10 -7.46 15.51
C LYS A 215 12.75 -7.96 14.99
N PHE A 216 12.67 -9.24 14.66
CA PHE A 216 11.46 -9.88 14.17
C PHE A 216 11.26 -11.24 14.84
N LEU A 217 10.01 -11.66 14.95
CA LEU A 217 9.60 -12.97 15.42
C LEU A 217 8.65 -13.61 14.43
N LEU A 218 8.80 -14.92 14.22
CA LEU A 218 7.99 -15.69 13.28
C LEU A 218 7.21 -16.78 14.03
N ASN A 219 5.91 -16.85 13.79
CA ASN A 219 5.09 -17.96 14.24
C ASN A 219 4.27 -18.53 13.09
N GLY A 220 4.40 -19.84 12.85
CA GLY A 220 3.66 -20.53 11.80
C GLY A 220 2.39 -21.17 12.35
N GLU A 221 1.22 -20.74 11.87
CA GLU A 221 -0.08 -21.29 12.25
C GLU A 221 -0.99 -21.40 11.02
N ASN A 222 -1.68 -22.54 10.86
CA ASN A 222 -2.66 -22.78 9.79
C ASN A 222 -2.15 -22.48 8.36
N GLY A 223 -0.90 -22.84 8.06
CA GLY A 223 -0.31 -22.67 6.73
C GLY A 223 0.08 -21.22 6.36
N CYS A 224 -0.02 -20.29 7.32
CA CYS A 224 0.49 -18.93 7.21
C CYS A 224 1.59 -18.70 8.25
N ILE A 225 2.45 -17.71 7.99
CA ILE A 225 3.48 -17.29 8.95
C ILE A 225 3.13 -15.89 9.41
N ASP A 226 2.84 -15.72 10.68
CA ASP A 226 2.73 -14.39 11.27
C ASP A 226 4.12 -13.87 11.62
N MET A 227 4.48 -12.73 11.07
CA MET A 227 5.69 -12.00 11.43
C MET A 227 5.32 -10.78 12.27
N VAL A 228 5.94 -10.69 13.44
CA VAL A 228 5.79 -9.57 14.36
C VAL A 228 7.13 -8.84 14.43
N LEU A 229 7.11 -7.53 14.26
CA LEU A 229 8.30 -6.67 14.24
C LEU A 229 8.42 -5.88 15.54
N GLU A 230 9.66 -5.67 15.99
CA GLU A 230 9.95 -4.72 17.07
C GLU A 230 9.69 -3.28 16.61
N HIS A 231 9.47 -2.40 17.58
CA HIS A 231 9.11 -1.00 17.31
C HIS A 231 10.16 -0.28 16.44
N ASP A 232 11.45 -0.53 16.67
CA ASP A 232 12.59 0.06 15.97
C ASP A 232 13.13 -0.83 14.83
N ALA A 233 12.36 -1.82 14.38
CA ALA A 233 12.70 -2.63 13.22
C ALA A 233 12.65 -1.81 11.92
N ILE A 234 13.66 -1.98 11.07
CA ILE A 234 13.77 -1.33 9.77
C ILE A 234 13.43 -2.29 8.63
N GLY A 235 13.55 -1.84 7.38
CA GLY A 235 13.22 -2.68 6.22
C GLY A 235 14.11 -3.90 6.06
N GLU A 236 15.38 -3.80 6.47
CA GLU A 236 16.30 -4.93 6.48
C GLU A 236 15.85 -6.04 7.42
N ASP A 237 15.37 -5.71 8.62
CA ASP A 237 14.83 -6.69 9.58
C ASP A 237 13.59 -7.40 9.00
N ALA A 238 12.70 -6.64 8.35
CA ALA A 238 11.54 -7.22 7.68
C ALA A 238 11.93 -8.15 6.52
N LEU A 239 12.93 -7.78 5.72
CA LEU A 239 13.45 -8.61 4.62
C LEU A 239 14.06 -9.90 5.13
N LYS A 240 14.89 -9.83 6.18
CA LYS A 240 15.43 -11.03 6.85
C LYS A 240 14.31 -11.94 7.34
N GLY A 241 13.31 -11.38 8.04
CA GLY A 241 12.16 -12.13 8.52
C GLY A 241 11.40 -12.84 7.41
N TRP A 242 11.21 -12.18 6.26
CA TRP A 242 10.58 -12.79 5.09
C TRP A 242 11.42 -13.92 4.48
N LEU A 243 12.74 -13.76 4.37
CA LEU A 243 13.63 -14.81 3.87
C LEU A 243 13.62 -16.04 4.79
N VAL A 244 13.72 -15.83 6.11
CA VAL A 244 13.62 -16.92 7.09
C VAL A 244 12.27 -17.62 6.97
N ALA A 245 11.17 -16.85 6.87
CA ALA A 245 9.84 -17.41 6.71
C ALA A 245 9.72 -18.27 5.43
N ALA A 246 10.19 -17.75 4.29
CA ALA A 246 10.12 -18.45 3.02
C ALA A 246 11.00 -19.71 2.99
N TYR A 247 12.23 -19.65 3.52
CA TYR A 247 13.09 -20.84 3.66
C TYR A 247 12.51 -21.86 4.63
N ALA A 248 11.91 -21.43 5.75
CA ALA A 248 11.26 -22.33 6.70
C ALA A 248 10.13 -23.11 6.02
N VAL A 249 9.36 -22.48 5.13
CA VAL A 249 8.34 -23.18 4.31
C VAL A 249 8.97 -24.17 3.33
N GLN A 250 10.06 -23.80 2.63
CA GLN A 250 10.73 -24.71 1.70
C GLN A 250 11.33 -25.95 2.38
N ILE A 251 11.87 -25.79 3.60
CA ILE A 251 12.45 -26.87 4.40
C ILE A 251 11.35 -27.80 4.95
N LYS A 252 10.16 -27.26 5.18
CA LYS A 252 9.01 -27.95 5.76
C LYS A 252 8.20 -28.68 4.70
N LYS A 253 8.58 -29.92 4.37
CA LYS A 253 7.85 -30.71 3.37
C LYS A 253 6.44 -31.20 3.78
N SER A 254 6.05 -31.23 5.07
CA SER A 254 4.76 -31.90 5.44
C SER A 254 4.02 -31.51 6.75
N SER A 255 4.50 -30.61 7.62
CA SER A 255 3.81 -30.31 8.91
C SER A 255 3.03 -28.98 8.93
N PRO A 256 1.99 -28.81 9.77
CA PRO A 256 1.22 -27.56 9.88
C PRO A 256 1.91 -26.48 10.73
N GLU A 257 2.71 -26.82 11.73
CA GLU A 257 3.47 -25.88 12.59
C GLU A 257 4.96 -25.83 12.22
N ILE A 258 5.58 -24.65 12.28
CA ILE A 258 7.00 -24.50 11.98
C ILE A 258 7.83 -24.99 13.15
N SER A 259 8.56 -26.09 12.95
CA SER A 259 9.47 -26.61 13.95
C SER A 259 10.64 -25.66 14.18
N THR A 260 11.12 -25.61 15.42
CA THR A 260 12.27 -24.80 15.82
C THR A 260 13.52 -25.15 15.03
N SER A 261 13.71 -26.45 14.74
CA SER A 261 14.79 -26.93 13.89
C SER A 261 14.73 -26.43 12.44
N ALA A 262 13.54 -26.23 11.88
CA ALA A 262 13.38 -25.65 10.55
C ALA A 262 13.69 -24.15 10.55
N LEU A 263 13.33 -23.42 11.61
CA LEU A 263 13.68 -22.01 11.78
C LEU A 263 15.19 -21.81 11.88
N VAL A 264 15.90 -22.64 12.65
CA VAL A 264 17.37 -22.54 12.77
C VAL A 264 18.03 -22.70 11.40
N LYS A 265 17.67 -23.75 10.65
CA LYS A 265 18.22 -23.97 9.29
C LYS A 265 17.86 -22.85 8.31
N ALA A 266 16.64 -22.32 8.41
CA ALA A 266 16.20 -21.19 7.59
C ALA A 266 16.98 -19.91 7.93
N TYR A 267 17.29 -19.69 9.20
CA TYR A 267 18.07 -18.57 9.69
C TYR A 267 19.53 -18.63 9.22
N GLU A 268 20.17 -19.80 9.30
CA GLU A 268 21.52 -20.02 8.76
C GLU A 268 21.58 -19.70 7.26
N LYS A 269 20.62 -20.22 6.47
CA LYS A 269 20.55 -19.97 5.03
C LYS A 269 20.27 -18.50 4.71
N MET A 270 19.44 -17.83 5.50
CA MET A 270 19.19 -16.38 5.35
C MET A 270 20.49 -15.60 5.54
N ASN A 271 21.26 -15.88 6.59
CA ASN A 271 22.52 -15.19 6.87
C ASN A 271 23.56 -15.36 5.75
N GLU A 272 23.58 -16.51 5.09
CA GLU A 272 24.47 -16.76 3.94
C GLU A 272 24.13 -15.87 2.73
N VAL A 273 22.83 -15.73 2.40
CA VAL A 273 22.40 -15.03 1.18
C VAL A 273 22.13 -13.53 1.37
N PHE A 274 21.84 -13.10 2.60
CA PHE A 274 21.33 -11.76 2.88
C PHE A 274 22.27 -10.63 2.41
N PRO A 275 23.61 -10.70 2.58
CA PRO A 275 24.49 -9.63 2.12
C PRO A 275 24.43 -9.40 0.61
N VAL A 276 24.33 -10.47 -0.18
CA VAL A 276 24.22 -10.39 -1.65
C VAL A 276 22.85 -9.84 -2.05
N PHE A 277 21.79 -10.39 -1.45
CA PHE A 277 20.41 -9.96 -1.67
C PHE A 277 20.20 -8.47 -1.35
N LEU A 278 20.72 -8.01 -0.21
CA LEU A 278 20.61 -6.62 0.23
C LEU A 278 21.34 -5.66 -0.73
N LYS A 279 22.57 -6.02 -1.14
CA LYS A 279 23.35 -5.22 -2.09
C LYS A 279 22.65 -5.12 -3.44
N GLU A 280 22.06 -6.21 -3.92
CA GLU A 280 21.30 -6.22 -5.16
C GLU A 280 20.06 -5.32 -5.06
N LEU A 281 19.28 -5.43 -3.97
CA LEU A 281 18.12 -4.57 -3.70
C LEU A 281 18.47 -3.08 -3.75
N GLN A 282 19.52 -2.68 -3.02
CA GLN A 282 19.98 -1.30 -2.97
C GLN A 282 20.44 -0.82 -4.35
N SER A 283 21.17 -1.65 -5.10
CA SER A 283 21.62 -1.33 -6.47
C SER A 283 20.45 -1.15 -7.46
N LYS A 284 19.32 -1.83 -7.21
CA LYS A 284 18.08 -1.72 -7.99
C LYS A 284 17.19 -0.54 -7.56
N GLY A 285 17.60 0.22 -6.55
CA GLY A 285 16.94 1.44 -6.11
C GLY A 285 15.86 1.27 -5.05
N TRP A 286 15.86 0.16 -4.31
CA TRP A 286 14.94 -0.06 -3.18
C TRP A 286 15.41 0.65 -1.91
N HIS A 287 14.48 1.29 -1.19
CA HIS A 287 14.72 1.84 0.14
C HIS A 287 14.59 0.73 1.20
N THR A 288 15.73 0.18 1.64
CA THR A 288 15.80 -0.90 2.64
C THR A 288 15.83 -0.39 4.08
N ASP A 289 16.02 0.91 4.29
CA ASP A 289 16.00 1.59 5.58
C ASP A 289 14.61 1.63 6.23
N ARG A 290 13.55 1.39 5.46
CA ARG A 290 12.16 1.53 5.91
C ARG A 290 11.27 0.40 5.44
N PHE A 291 10.34 0.01 6.30
CA PHE A 291 9.27 -0.92 5.96
C PHE A 291 7.94 -0.43 6.51
N LEU A 292 6.97 -0.28 5.60
CA LEU A 292 5.68 0.31 5.87
C LEU A 292 4.65 -0.81 6.00
N ASP A 293 4.43 -1.29 7.23
CA ASP A 293 3.50 -2.39 7.55
C ASP A 293 2.00 -1.97 7.57
N GLY A 294 1.73 -0.66 7.57
CA GLY A 294 0.42 -0.02 7.49
C GLY A 294 -0.50 -0.17 8.70
N THR A 295 -0.25 -1.12 9.58
CA THR A 295 -1.14 -1.48 10.70
C THR A 295 -0.54 -1.17 12.06
N GLY A 296 0.77 -0.92 12.13
CA GLY A 296 1.43 -0.34 13.30
C GLY A 296 1.46 -1.21 14.56
N SER A 297 1.06 -2.49 14.48
CA SER A 297 1.16 -3.42 15.62
C SER A 297 2.58 -3.97 15.71
N ARG A 298 3.49 -3.13 16.18
CA ARG A 298 4.86 -3.50 16.57
C ARG A 298 4.93 -3.72 18.07
N PHE A 299 5.85 -4.56 18.54
CA PHE A 299 6.04 -4.78 19.97
C PHE A 299 7.27 -4.03 20.49
N ALA A 300 7.24 -3.70 21.77
CA ALA A 300 8.40 -3.24 22.53
C ALA A 300 8.66 -4.25 23.64
N LEU A 301 9.94 -4.41 24.00
CA LEU A 301 10.38 -5.23 25.13
C LEU A 301 10.25 -4.46 26.45
#